data_AF-A0A355GEA6-F1
#
_entry.id   AF-A0A355GEA6-F1
#
_cell.length_a   1.000
_cell.length_b   1.000
_cell.length_c   1.000
_cell.angle_alpha   90.00
_cell.angle_beta   90.00
_cell.angle_gamma   90.00
#
_symmetry.space_group_name_H-M   'P 1'
#
loop_
_entity.id
_entity.type
_entity.pdbx_description
1 polymer ?
#
loop_
_entity_poly.entity_id
_entity_poly.type
_entity_poly.pdbx_seq_one_letter_code
_entity_poly.pdbx_strand_id
1 'polypeptide(L)'
;LKGILKNLAKGGSNGFEIATSIAKELPERTDLVQKYQEMQLDFDFNRVEELPRQYVLDLSQEFQKRGNKDKAKQTLVNWIESRRKKLDPNDADGRVRLARDLMELTDDKQAAAKVLLRAWELNPKSTEASVLLARLGFMLQKDQWLNPEEVKEFRDDPIRRAIRNGTVVAGMNRDQVQKVLGAPTQIGRSISGSKINELWIYGEASSQSLVIQLARKRRSDELTVVRIRNAQMSAAPLPEAADAVE
;
A
#
# COMPACT_ATOMS: atom_id res chain seq x y z
N LEU A 1 42.95 34.40 -20.21
CA LEU A 1 42.34 33.25 -20.95
C LEU A 1 43.30 32.08 -21.25
N LYS A 2 44.34 32.22 -22.11
CA LYS A 2 45.26 31.09 -22.44
C LYS A 2 45.90 30.42 -21.20
N GLY A 3 46.23 31.21 -20.17
CA GLY A 3 46.76 30.71 -18.89
C GLY A 3 45.76 29.85 -18.12
N ILE A 4 44.52 30.32 -17.98
CA ILE A 4 43.43 29.56 -17.32
C ILE A 4 43.17 28.24 -18.06
N LEU A 5 43.03 28.29 -19.39
CA LEU A 5 42.66 27.10 -20.18
C LEU A 5 43.75 26.03 -20.25
N LYS A 6 45.00 26.36 -19.92
CA LYS A 6 46.09 25.37 -19.80
C LYS A 6 45.80 24.32 -18.73
N ASN A 7 44.99 24.67 -17.72
CA ASN A 7 44.62 23.80 -16.61
C ASN A 7 43.31 23.04 -16.86
N LEU A 8 42.70 23.13 -18.04
CA LEU A 8 41.47 22.41 -18.35
C LEU A 8 41.74 20.89 -18.33
N ALA A 9 41.06 20.19 -17.43
CA ALA A 9 41.16 18.74 -17.32
C ALA A 9 40.52 18.04 -18.53
N LYS A 10 40.98 16.82 -18.82
CA LYS A 10 40.45 16.02 -19.93
C LYS A 10 38.95 15.79 -19.74
N GLY A 11 38.18 16.10 -20.80
CA GLY A 11 36.71 15.96 -20.78
C GLY A 11 35.98 17.05 -20.00
N GLY A 12 36.67 18.04 -19.43
CA GLY A 12 36.04 19.17 -18.74
C GLY A 12 35.65 18.92 -17.28
N SER A 13 36.25 17.92 -16.62
CA SER A 13 35.92 17.54 -15.23
C SER A 13 36.17 18.61 -14.17
N ASN A 14 36.88 19.69 -14.52
CA ASN A 14 37.11 20.85 -13.64
C ASN A 14 36.49 22.14 -14.21
N GLY A 15 35.45 22.02 -15.03
CA GLY A 15 34.76 23.14 -15.66
C GLY A 15 34.24 24.21 -14.69
N PHE A 16 33.80 23.86 -13.47
CA PHE A 16 33.42 24.83 -12.43
C PHE A 16 34.61 25.62 -11.90
N GLU A 17 35.77 24.99 -11.72
CA GLU A 17 37.00 25.68 -11.31
C GLU A 17 37.45 26.66 -12.39
N ILE A 18 37.45 26.21 -13.65
CA ILE A 18 37.78 27.04 -14.82
C ILE A 18 36.78 28.20 -14.94
N ALA A 19 35.49 27.96 -14.79
CA ALA A 19 34.45 28.98 -14.81
C ALA A 19 34.64 30.01 -13.68
N THR A 20 35.03 29.57 -12.48
CA THR A 20 35.33 30.46 -11.35
C THR A 20 36.55 31.33 -11.63
N SER A 21 37.62 30.77 -12.20
CA SER A 21 38.78 31.57 -12.63
C SER A 21 38.44 32.57 -13.72
N ILE A 22 37.60 32.19 -14.69
CA ILE A 22 37.14 33.10 -15.75
C ILE A 22 36.28 34.21 -15.17
N ALA A 23 35.32 33.91 -14.29
CA ALA A 23 34.47 34.93 -13.66
C ALA A 23 35.29 35.95 -12.85
N LYS A 24 36.41 35.52 -12.27
CA LYS A 24 37.32 36.39 -11.50
C LYS A 24 38.20 37.27 -12.38
N GLU A 25 38.78 36.72 -13.45
CA GLU A 25 39.72 37.44 -14.32
C GLU A 25 39.04 38.22 -15.45
N LEU A 26 37.88 37.75 -15.91
CA LEU A 26 37.13 38.24 -17.07
C LEU A 26 35.62 38.23 -16.76
N PRO A 27 35.14 39.06 -15.82
CA PRO A 27 33.75 39.04 -15.36
C PRO A 27 32.71 39.33 -16.46
N GLU A 28 33.10 40.02 -17.53
CA GLU A 28 32.27 40.28 -18.71
C GLU A 28 32.06 39.04 -19.60
N ARG A 29 32.88 37.99 -19.44
CA ARG A 29 32.82 36.75 -20.22
C ARG A 29 31.92 35.70 -19.59
N THR A 30 30.68 36.10 -19.27
CA THR A 30 29.65 35.21 -18.71
C THR A 30 29.31 34.05 -19.66
N ASP A 31 29.45 34.25 -20.97
CA ASP A 31 29.35 33.22 -22.00
C ASP A 31 30.32 32.06 -21.75
N LEU A 32 31.58 32.37 -21.43
CA LEU A 32 32.59 31.37 -21.16
C LEU A 32 32.37 30.69 -19.81
N VAL A 33 31.99 31.44 -18.78
CA VAL A 33 31.63 30.89 -17.47
C VAL A 33 30.56 29.81 -17.65
N GLN A 34 29.47 30.12 -18.35
CA GLN A 34 28.40 29.17 -18.62
C GLN A 34 28.90 27.95 -19.41
N LYS A 35 29.66 28.18 -20.50
CA LYS A 35 30.21 27.09 -21.33
C LYS A 35 31.03 26.08 -20.53
N TYR A 36 31.89 26.53 -19.62
CA TYR A 36 32.73 25.61 -18.84
C TYR A 36 31.95 24.92 -17.71
N GLN A 37 30.95 25.58 -17.11
CA GLN A 37 30.02 24.92 -16.19
C GLN A 37 29.24 23.80 -16.89
N GLU A 38 28.68 24.08 -18.07
CA GLU A 38 27.96 23.09 -18.88
C GLU A 38 28.85 21.91 -19.25
N MET A 39 30.12 22.16 -19.57
CA MET A 39 31.08 21.10 -19.89
C MET A 39 31.30 20.13 -18.72
N GLN A 40 31.41 20.63 -17.49
CA GLN A 40 31.53 19.76 -16.32
C GLN A 40 30.22 19.02 -16.04
N LEU A 41 29.08 19.70 -16.13
CA LEU A 41 27.77 19.06 -15.95
C LEU A 41 27.54 17.92 -16.93
N ASP A 42 27.93 18.09 -18.19
CA ASP A 42 27.84 17.03 -19.20
C ASP A 42 28.84 15.90 -18.94
N PHE A 43 30.04 16.22 -18.47
CA PHE A 43 31.03 15.22 -18.05
C PHE A 43 30.48 14.34 -16.92
N ASP A 44 29.92 14.96 -15.87
CA ASP A 44 29.38 14.27 -14.71
C ASP A 44 28.12 13.48 -15.08
N PHE A 45 27.23 14.04 -15.91
CA PHE A 45 26.04 13.35 -16.40
C PHE A 45 26.38 12.05 -17.15
N ASN A 46 27.41 12.08 -17.98
CA ASN A 46 27.86 10.90 -18.74
C ASN A 46 28.54 9.84 -17.86
N ARG A 47 28.91 10.17 -16.62
CA ARG A 47 29.55 9.27 -15.65
C ARG A 47 28.70 9.06 -14.41
N VAL A 48 27.41 9.40 -14.47
CA VAL A 48 26.52 9.43 -13.30
C VAL A 48 26.52 8.11 -12.54
N GLU A 49 26.72 6.98 -13.23
CA GLU A 49 26.78 5.65 -12.63
C GLU A 49 27.98 5.36 -11.72
N GLU A 50 29.01 6.19 -11.78
CA GLU A 50 30.20 6.12 -10.93
C GLU A 50 30.10 7.08 -9.73
N LEU A 51 29.10 7.96 -9.73
CA LEU A 51 28.99 9.04 -8.77
C LEU A 51 28.31 8.57 -7.47
N PRO A 52 28.76 9.08 -6.30
CA PRO A 52 28.07 8.87 -5.04
C PRO A 52 26.67 9.47 -5.04
N ARG A 53 25.76 8.89 -4.23
CA ARG A 53 24.35 9.34 -4.13
C ARG A 53 24.22 10.85 -3.96
N GLN A 54 24.93 11.43 -3.00
CA GLN A 54 24.82 12.87 -2.71
C GLN A 54 25.19 13.72 -3.94
N TYR A 55 26.26 13.34 -4.64
CA TYR A 55 26.71 14.04 -5.83
C TYR A 55 25.68 13.96 -6.97
N VAL A 56 25.00 12.82 -7.12
CA VAL A 56 23.92 12.64 -8.10
C VAL A 56 22.71 13.52 -7.78
N LEU A 57 22.38 13.68 -6.50
CA LEU A 57 21.32 14.60 -6.07
C LEU A 57 21.70 16.05 -6.37
N ASP A 58 22.93 16.44 -6.06
CA ASP A 58 23.43 17.79 -6.32
C ASP A 58 23.43 18.09 -7.83
N LEU A 59 23.88 17.14 -8.66
CA LEU A 59 23.85 17.24 -10.12
C LEU A 59 22.43 17.36 -10.67
N SER A 60 21.49 16.54 -10.19
CA SER A 60 20.07 16.63 -10.57
C SER A 60 19.48 18.00 -10.18
N GLN A 61 19.78 18.49 -8.98
CA GLN A 61 19.34 19.82 -8.54
C GLN A 61 19.92 20.94 -9.39
N GLU A 62 21.18 20.82 -9.81
CA GLU A 62 21.83 21.81 -10.65
C GLU A 62 21.18 21.87 -12.04
N PHE A 63 20.86 20.72 -12.64
CA PHE A 63 20.07 20.68 -13.87
C PHE A 63 18.67 21.30 -13.69
N GLN A 64 18.02 21.05 -12.56
CA GLN A 64 16.71 21.62 -12.26
C GLN A 64 16.75 23.14 -12.12
N LYS A 65 17.74 23.69 -11.40
CA LYS A 65 17.96 25.14 -11.23
C LYS A 65 18.17 25.85 -12.56
N ARG A 66 18.79 25.17 -13.52
CA ARG A 66 19.03 25.65 -14.90
C ARG A 66 17.85 25.43 -15.84
N GLY A 67 16.71 24.94 -15.34
CA GLY A 67 15.50 24.68 -16.13
C GLY A 67 15.53 23.39 -16.94
N ASN A 68 16.58 22.57 -16.83
CA ASN A 68 16.72 21.32 -17.57
C ASN A 68 16.11 20.14 -16.79
N LYS A 69 14.77 20.14 -16.69
CA LYS A 69 14.02 19.13 -15.92
C LYS A 69 14.23 17.71 -16.43
N ASP A 70 14.40 17.53 -17.74
CA ASP A 70 14.60 16.22 -18.34
C ASP A 70 15.96 15.64 -17.99
N LYS A 71 17.06 16.41 -18.10
CA LYS A 71 18.37 15.96 -17.63
C LYS A 71 18.38 15.70 -16.13
N ALA A 72 17.71 16.52 -15.32
CA ALA A 72 17.59 16.29 -13.88
C ALA A 72 16.97 14.91 -13.59
N LYS A 73 15.80 14.62 -14.18
CA LYS A 73 15.15 13.32 -14.05
C LYS A 73 16.02 12.17 -14.58
N GLN A 74 16.62 12.33 -15.76
CA GLN A 74 17.45 11.31 -16.39
C GLN A 74 18.71 11.00 -15.57
N THR A 75 19.28 11.99 -14.88
CA THR A 75 20.40 11.82 -13.94
C THR A 75 20.05 10.78 -12.87
N LEU A 76 18.88 10.94 -12.23
CA LEU A 76 18.41 10.02 -11.19
C LEU A 76 18.10 8.63 -11.74
N VAL A 77 17.42 8.56 -12.89
CA VAL A 77 17.06 7.29 -13.57
C VAL A 77 18.31 6.50 -13.96
N ASN A 78 19.28 7.13 -14.61
CA ASN A 78 20.51 6.48 -15.04
C ASN A 78 21.29 5.89 -13.85
N TRP A 79 21.36 6.64 -12.76
CA TRP A 79 22.03 6.19 -11.55
C TRP A 79 21.34 4.97 -10.91
N ILE A 80 20.00 5.02 -10.77
CA ILE A 80 19.21 3.91 -10.24
C ILE A 80 19.35 2.66 -11.11
N GLU A 81 19.28 2.80 -12.43
CA GLU A 81 19.41 1.66 -13.35
C GLU A 81 20.79 1.02 -13.29
N SER A 82 21.87 1.81 -13.16
CA SER A 82 23.21 1.23 -12.96
C SER A 82 23.31 0.46 -11.65
N ARG A 83 22.71 0.98 -10.55
CA ARG A 83 22.66 0.26 -9.27
C ARG A 83 21.83 -1.01 -9.35
N ARG A 84 20.71 -0.99 -10.08
CA ARG A 84 19.87 -2.17 -10.33
C ARG A 84 20.65 -3.25 -11.07
N LYS A 85 21.45 -2.89 -12.08
CA LYS A 85 22.28 -3.84 -12.85
C LYS A 85 23.40 -4.46 -12.01
N LYS A 86 23.99 -3.69 -11.09
CA LYS A 86 25.09 -4.14 -10.22
C LYS A 86 24.61 -4.90 -8.97
N LEU A 87 23.30 -4.96 -8.73
CA LEU A 87 22.73 -5.57 -7.52
C LEU A 87 22.84 -7.10 -7.55
N ASP A 88 23.38 -7.67 -6.49
CA ASP A 88 23.47 -9.13 -6.35
C ASP A 88 22.05 -9.76 -6.29
N PRO A 89 21.78 -10.84 -7.07
CA PRO A 89 20.50 -11.53 -7.07
C PRO A 89 20.00 -12.04 -5.70
N ASN A 90 20.86 -12.19 -4.70
CA ASN A 90 20.55 -12.67 -3.36
C ASN A 90 20.68 -11.58 -2.27
N ASP A 91 21.11 -10.35 -2.61
CA ASP A 91 21.19 -9.25 -1.64
C ASP A 91 19.80 -8.68 -1.34
N ALA A 92 19.19 -9.14 -0.25
CA ALA A 92 17.89 -8.65 0.23
C ALA A 92 17.96 -7.20 0.70
N ASP A 93 19.00 -6.81 1.44
CA ASP A 93 19.14 -5.47 2.00
C ASP A 93 19.43 -4.44 0.90
N GLY A 94 20.22 -4.82 -0.11
CA GLY A 94 20.46 -4.01 -1.30
C GLY A 94 19.20 -3.73 -2.09
N ARG A 95 18.27 -4.70 -2.16
CA ARG A 95 16.94 -4.49 -2.75
C ARG A 95 16.11 -3.49 -1.95
N VAL A 96 16.11 -3.59 -0.63
CA VAL A 96 15.40 -2.63 0.22
C VAL A 96 15.94 -1.20 0.01
N ARG A 97 17.27 -1.03 -0.04
CA ARG A 97 17.90 0.25 -0.37
C ARG A 97 17.52 0.75 -1.77
N LEU A 98 17.55 -0.12 -2.78
CA LEU A 98 17.15 0.23 -4.16
C LEU A 98 15.68 0.66 -4.24
N ALA A 99 14.79 -0.04 -3.53
CA ALA A 99 13.37 0.31 -3.49
C ALA A 99 13.12 1.68 -2.86
N ARG A 100 13.86 2.03 -1.81
CA ARG A 100 13.81 3.37 -1.23
C ARG A 100 14.22 4.43 -2.25
N ASP A 101 15.34 4.23 -2.94
CA ASP A 101 15.80 5.18 -3.96
C ASP A 101 14.78 5.30 -5.11
N LEU A 102 14.13 4.21 -5.52
CA LEU A 102 13.05 4.25 -6.52
C LEU A 102 11.88 5.12 -6.07
N MET A 103 11.47 5.01 -4.80
CA MET A 103 10.38 5.81 -4.24
C MET A 103 10.78 7.28 -4.05
N GLU A 104 11.96 7.54 -3.48
CA GLU A 104 12.39 8.89 -3.09
C GLU A 104 12.87 9.72 -4.27
N LEU A 105 13.58 9.10 -5.22
CA LEU A 105 14.28 9.84 -6.29
C LEU A 105 13.50 9.85 -7.60
N THR A 106 12.72 8.80 -7.89
CA THR A 106 12.01 8.67 -9.16
C THR A 106 10.49 8.58 -9.03
N ASP A 107 9.96 8.55 -7.80
CA ASP A 107 8.54 8.30 -7.48
C ASP A 107 7.98 7.01 -8.12
N ASP A 108 8.85 6.05 -8.44
CA ASP A 108 8.48 4.78 -9.08
C ASP A 108 8.08 3.76 -8.00
N LYS A 109 6.91 4.02 -7.41
CA LYS A 109 6.29 3.17 -6.38
C LYS A 109 6.01 1.75 -6.87
N GLN A 110 5.70 1.59 -8.16
CA GLN A 110 5.38 0.29 -8.73
C GLN A 110 6.64 -0.60 -8.85
N ALA A 111 7.75 -0.05 -9.36
CA ALA A 111 9.00 -0.78 -9.39
C ALA A 111 9.54 -1.04 -7.97
N ALA A 112 9.40 -0.07 -7.06
CA ALA A 112 9.78 -0.25 -5.67
C ALA A 112 9.04 -1.42 -5.01
N ALA A 113 7.72 -1.54 -5.21
CA ALA A 113 6.93 -2.66 -4.70
C ALA A 113 7.46 -4.02 -5.19
N LYS A 114 7.75 -4.15 -6.49
CA LYS A 114 8.31 -5.38 -7.07
C LYS A 114 9.64 -5.77 -6.43
N VAL A 115 10.53 -4.79 -6.25
CA VAL A 115 11.84 -5.00 -5.63
C VAL A 115 11.69 -5.39 -4.15
N LEU A 116 10.76 -4.78 -3.41
CA LEU A 116 10.49 -5.09 -2.01
C LEU A 116 9.89 -6.49 -1.81
N LEU A 117 8.95 -6.90 -2.67
CA LEU A 117 8.40 -8.25 -2.61
C LEU A 117 9.51 -9.29 -2.79
N ARG A 118 10.42 -9.07 -3.75
CA ARG A 118 11.58 -9.95 -3.93
C ARG A 118 12.54 -9.91 -2.73
N ALA A 119 12.73 -8.75 -2.10
CA ALA A 119 13.52 -8.64 -0.88
C ALA A 119 12.90 -9.46 0.28
N TRP A 120 11.58 -9.43 0.41
CA TRP A 120 10.84 -10.20 1.41
C TRP A 120 10.93 -11.71 1.14
N GLU A 121 10.84 -12.15 -0.12
CA GLU A 121 11.05 -13.56 -0.47
C GLU A 121 12.43 -14.08 -0.05
N LEU A 122 13.47 -13.25 -0.18
CA LEU A 122 14.83 -13.58 0.24
C LEU A 122 15.01 -13.52 1.76
N ASN A 123 14.34 -12.57 2.43
CA ASN A 123 14.37 -12.40 3.89
C ASN A 123 12.97 -12.07 4.45
N PRO A 124 12.17 -13.09 4.80
CA PRO A 124 10.81 -12.91 5.32
C PRO A 124 10.73 -12.29 6.73
N LYS A 125 11.86 -11.92 7.33
CA LYS A 125 11.94 -11.27 8.65
C LYS A 125 12.39 -9.81 8.55
N SER A 126 12.55 -9.28 7.33
CA SER A 126 12.97 -7.90 7.13
C SER A 126 11.87 -6.92 7.54
N THR A 127 12.02 -6.33 8.74
CA THR A 127 11.13 -5.26 9.24
C THR A 127 11.08 -4.08 8.30
N GLU A 128 12.21 -3.74 7.66
CA GLU A 128 12.28 -2.60 6.77
C GLU A 128 11.48 -2.85 5.47
N ALA A 129 11.61 -4.05 4.87
CA ALA A 129 10.83 -4.42 3.70
C ALA A 129 9.32 -4.42 3.99
N SER A 130 8.90 -4.97 5.13
CA SER A 130 7.48 -5.01 5.51
C SER A 130 6.89 -3.62 5.76
N VAL A 131 7.64 -2.73 6.44
CA VAL A 131 7.22 -1.35 6.68
C VAL A 131 7.06 -0.59 5.35
N LEU A 132 7.99 -0.75 4.42
CA LEU A 132 7.91 -0.07 3.12
C LEU A 132 6.75 -0.63 2.27
N LEU A 133 6.52 -1.94 2.26
CA LEU A 133 5.36 -2.54 1.59
C LEU A 133 4.04 -2.02 2.19
N ALA A 134 3.94 -1.94 3.52
CA ALA A 134 2.78 -1.38 4.18
C ALA A 134 2.51 0.09 3.81
N ARG A 135 3.56 0.91 3.68
CA ARG A 135 3.45 2.30 3.19
C ARG A 135 2.94 2.38 1.75
N LEU A 136 3.23 1.38 0.94
CA LEU A 136 2.72 1.24 -0.44
C LEU A 136 1.30 0.66 -0.49
N GLY A 137 0.67 0.38 0.65
CA GLY A 137 -0.71 -0.12 0.74
C GLY A 137 -0.83 -1.64 0.71
N PHE A 138 0.28 -2.37 0.72
CA PHE A 138 0.26 -3.84 0.83
C PHE A 138 -0.07 -4.26 2.27
N MET A 139 -0.63 -5.46 2.43
CA MET A 139 -0.92 -6.04 3.74
C MET A 139 -0.46 -7.48 3.79
N LEU A 140 0.27 -7.85 4.84
CA LEU A 140 0.62 -9.24 5.08
C LEU A 140 -0.54 -9.96 5.73
N GLN A 141 -1.05 -11.01 5.09
CA GLN A 141 -2.11 -11.86 5.61
C GLN A 141 -1.74 -13.34 5.42
N LYS A 142 -1.69 -14.12 6.52
CA LYS A 142 -1.36 -15.55 6.50
C LYS A 142 -0.11 -15.84 5.62
N ASP A 143 0.95 -15.09 5.87
CA ASP A 143 2.24 -15.18 5.16
C ASP A 143 2.20 -14.82 3.66
N GLN A 144 1.09 -14.29 3.16
CA GLN A 144 0.97 -13.78 1.80
C GLN A 144 0.76 -12.27 1.80
N TRP A 145 1.47 -11.58 0.90
CA TRP A 145 1.27 -10.15 0.68
C TRP A 145 0.07 -9.94 -0.24
N LEU A 146 -0.95 -9.26 0.28
CA LEU A 146 -2.03 -8.71 -0.50
C LEU A 146 -1.58 -7.38 -1.11
N ASN A 147 -1.85 -7.19 -2.40
CA ASN A 147 -1.66 -5.93 -3.08
C ASN A 147 -2.73 -4.89 -2.68
N PRO A 148 -2.55 -3.59 -2.98
CA PRO A 148 -3.48 -2.56 -2.53
C PRO A 148 -4.94 -2.74 -2.96
N GLU A 149 -5.21 -3.33 -4.12
CA GLU A 149 -6.57 -3.61 -4.57
C GLU A 149 -7.17 -4.79 -3.82
N GLU A 150 -6.41 -5.87 -3.65
CA GLU A 150 -6.81 -7.01 -2.81
C GLU A 150 -7.06 -6.58 -1.36
N VAL A 151 -6.28 -5.63 -0.84
CA VAL A 151 -6.50 -5.04 0.49
C VAL A 151 -7.82 -4.28 0.57
N LYS A 152 -8.21 -3.56 -0.47
CA LYS A 152 -9.52 -2.88 -0.52
C LYS A 152 -10.64 -3.91 -0.51
N GLU A 153 -10.59 -4.89 -1.41
CA GLU A 153 -11.57 -5.98 -1.47
C GLU A 153 -11.68 -6.71 -0.14
N PHE A 154 -10.54 -7.01 0.47
CA PHE A 154 -10.45 -7.64 1.78
C PHE A 154 -11.06 -6.80 2.91
N ARG A 155 -10.93 -5.47 2.85
CA ARG A 155 -11.54 -4.55 3.82
C ARG A 155 -13.03 -4.34 3.56
N ASP A 156 -13.44 -4.40 2.30
CA ASP A 156 -14.80 -4.14 1.82
C ASP A 156 -15.71 -5.37 1.86
N ASP A 157 -15.18 -6.55 2.17
CA ASP A 157 -15.95 -7.73 2.53
C ASP A 157 -17.11 -7.36 3.49
N PRO A 158 -18.38 -7.51 3.05
CA PRO A 158 -19.55 -7.12 3.82
C PRO A 158 -19.61 -7.77 5.20
N ILE A 159 -19.15 -9.02 5.33
CA ILE A 159 -19.14 -9.74 6.61
C ILE A 159 -18.15 -9.10 7.57
N ARG A 160 -16.94 -8.77 7.10
CA ARG A 160 -15.92 -8.12 7.94
C ARG A 160 -16.33 -6.70 8.34
N ARG A 161 -16.94 -5.96 7.42
CA ARG A 161 -17.48 -4.62 7.70
C ARG A 161 -18.55 -4.69 8.77
N ALA A 162 -19.46 -5.64 8.67
CA ALA A 162 -20.52 -5.85 9.65
C ALA A 162 -19.95 -6.26 11.03
N ILE A 163 -18.96 -7.16 11.07
CA ILE A 163 -18.28 -7.52 12.33
C ILE A 163 -17.65 -6.29 13.01
N ARG A 164 -16.97 -5.42 12.25
CA ARG A 164 -16.38 -4.17 12.81
C ARG A 164 -17.45 -3.20 13.32
N ASN A 165 -18.59 -3.13 12.64
CA ASN A 165 -19.67 -2.22 12.98
C ASN A 165 -20.61 -2.77 14.05
N GLY A 166 -20.36 -3.97 14.57
CA GLY A 166 -21.25 -4.61 15.54
C GLY A 166 -22.60 -5.03 14.95
N THR A 167 -22.68 -5.26 13.64
CA THR A 167 -23.92 -5.66 12.95
C THR A 167 -23.80 -7.05 12.34
N VAL A 168 -24.95 -7.72 12.17
CA VAL A 168 -25.01 -9.02 11.50
C VAL A 168 -25.51 -8.83 10.07
N VAL A 169 -24.93 -9.57 9.12
CA VAL A 169 -25.37 -9.61 7.73
C VAL A 169 -25.50 -11.05 7.25
N ALA A 170 -26.21 -11.25 6.14
CA ALA A 170 -26.31 -12.56 5.50
C ALA A 170 -24.91 -13.09 5.10
N GLY A 171 -24.73 -14.41 5.18
CA GLY A 171 -23.46 -15.09 4.93
C GLY A 171 -22.57 -15.30 6.16
N MET A 172 -22.82 -14.58 7.27
CA MET A 172 -22.07 -14.80 8.51
C MET A 172 -22.26 -16.23 9.05
N ASN A 173 -21.21 -16.85 9.56
CA ASN A 173 -21.32 -18.13 10.26
C ASN A 173 -21.69 -17.94 11.74
N ARG A 174 -21.95 -19.05 12.45
CA ARG A 174 -22.29 -19.04 13.89
C ARG A 174 -21.29 -18.24 14.73
N ASP A 175 -20.00 -18.52 14.58
CA ASP A 175 -18.95 -17.93 15.40
C ASP A 175 -18.86 -16.42 15.17
N GLN A 176 -19.05 -15.97 13.93
CA GLN A 176 -19.09 -14.56 13.56
C GLN A 176 -20.30 -13.85 14.18
N VAL A 177 -21.49 -14.47 14.14
CA VAL A 177 -22.70 -13.91 14.77
C VAL A 177 -22.51 -13.81 16.28
N GLN A 178 -21.97 -14.85 16.93
CA GLN A 178 -21.72 -14.84 18.38
C GLN A 178 -20.65 -13.83 18.78
N LYS A 179 -19.62 -13.63 17.95
CA LYS A 179 -18.60 -12.62 18.20
C LYS A 179 -19.16 -11.20 18.17
N VAL A 180 -20.21 -10.97 17.38
CA VAL A 180 -20.86 -9.65 17.23
C VAL A 180 -21.92 -9.40 18.30
N LEU A 181 -22.82 -10.37 18.53
CA LEU A 181 -24.00 -10.19 19.38
C LEU A 181 -23.95 -10.95 20.71
N GLY A 182 -22.92 -11.76 20.95
CA GLY A 182 -22.87 -12.70 22.07
C GLY A 182 -23.73 -13.94 21.85
N ALA A 183 -23.95 -14.69 22.92
CA ALA A 183 -24.80 -15.89 22.88
C ALA A 183 -26.28 -15.50 22.69
N PRO A 184 -27.03 -16.21 21.82
CA PRO A 184 -28.46 -15.98 21.67
C PRO A 184 -29.21 -16.38 22.94
N THR A 185 -30.31 -15.68 23.23
CA THR A 185 -31.21 -15.99 24.35
C THR A 185 -31.92 -17.33 24.12
N GLN A 186 -32.29 -17.63 22.86
CA GLN A 186 -32.92 -18.89 22.50
C GLN A 186 -32.43 -19.40 21.14
N ILE A 187 -32.36 -20.73 21.01
CA ILE A 187 -31.99 -21.42 19.77
C ILE A 187 -33.09 -22.43 19.43
N GLY A 188 -33.84 -22.18 18.36
CA GLY A 188 -34.71 -23.15 17.73
C GLY A 188 -33.97 -23.89 16.61
N ARG A 189 -34.16 -25.20 16.50
CA ARG A 189 -33.59 -26.02 15.40
C ARG A 189 -34.70 -26.69 14.63
N SER A 190 -34.64 -26.63 13.31
CA SER A 190 -35.59 -27.35 12.46
C SER A 190 -34.90 -27.97 11.25
N ILE A 191 -35.44 -29.10 10.81
CA ILE A 191 -34.97 -29.82 9.63
C ILE A 191 -36.14 -29.86 8.66
N SER A 192 -35.93 -29.35 7.45
CA SER A 192 -36.94 -29.37 6.39
C SER A 192 -36.30 -29.84 5.09
N GLY A 193 -36.71 -31.01 4.63
CA GLY A 193 -36.11 -31.69 3.47
C GLY A 193 -34.59 -31.89 3.63
N SER A 194 -33.81 -31.38 2.68
CA SER A 194 -32.34 -31.47 2.68
C SER A 194 -31.64 -30.28 3.34
N LYS A 195 -32.36 -29.44 4.09
CA LYS A 195 -31.84 -28.23 4.73
C LYS A 195 -32.00 -28.30 6.24
N ILE A 196 -30.93 -27.92 6.95
CA ILE A 196 -30.93 -27.72 8.40
C ILE A 196 -31.01 -26.22 8.64
N ASN A 197 -31.99 -25.80 9.44
CA ASN A 197 -32.17 -24.40 9.84
C ASN A 197 -31.98 -24.25 11.34
N GLU A 198 -31.37 -23.14 11.74
CA GLU A 198 -31.37 -22.67 13.11
C GLU A 198 -31.98 -21.29 13.18
N LEU A 199 -32.79 -21.07 14.20
CA LEU A 199 -33.39 -19.80 14.52
C LEU A 199 -32.79 -19.33 15.84
N TRP A 200 -32.02 -18.26 15.79
CA TRP A 200 -31.39 -17.65 16.95
C TRP A 200 -32.17 -16.39 17.29
N ILE A 201 -32.59 -16.28 18.55
CA ILE A 201 -33.39 -15.16 19.04
C ILE A 201 -32.58 -14.43 20.09
N TYR A 202 -32.48 -13.11 19.93
CA TYR A 202 -31.81 -12.18 20.82
C TYR A 202 -32.82 -11.18 21.38
N GLY A 203 -32.74 -10.91 22.69
CA GLY A 203 -33.66 -10.02 23.41
C GLY A 203 -34.74 -10.77 24.21
N GLU A 204 -35.43 -10.06 25.09
CA GLU A 204 -36.50 -10.60 25.94
C GLU A 204 -37.87 -10.45 25.29
N ALA A 205 -38.83 -11.30 25.69
CA ALA A 205 -40.18 -11.38 25.12
C ALA A 205 -40.98 -10.06 25.20
N SER A 206 -40.58 -9.13 26.08
CA SER A 206 -41.19 -7.80 26.27
C SER A 206 -40.50 -6.67 25.48
N SER A 207 -39.43 -6.98 24.74
CA SER A 207 -38.58 -6.02 24.03
C SER A 207 -38.48 -6.33 22.53
N GLN A 208 -37.90 -5.42 21.73
CA GLN A 208 -37.65 -5.66 20.32
C GLN A 208 -36.72 -6.87 20.15
N SER A 209 -37.26 -8.01 19.70
CA SER A 209 -36.48 -9.23 19.56
C SER A 209 -35.85 -9.29 18.16
N LEU A 210 -34.55 -9.55 18.12
CA LEU A 210 -33.80 -9.77 16.89
C LEU A 210 -33.76 -11.27 16.60
N VAL A 211 -34.26 -11.65 15.42
CA VAL A 211 -34.35 -13.04 14.98
C VAL A 211 -33.42 -13.25 13.80
N ILE A 212 -32.47 -14.17 13.97
CA ILE A 212 -31.47 -14.54 12.97
C ILE A 212 -31.72 -15.98 12.55
N GLN A 213 -31.94 -16.20 11.25
CA GLN A 213 -32.07 -17.52 10.68
C GLN A 213 -30.76 -17.93 10.01
N LEU A 214 -30.18 -19.02 10.48
CA LEU A 214 -29.06 -19.68 9.84
C LEU A 214 -29.55 -20.92 9.09
N ALA A 215 -28.96 -21.23 7.93
CA ALA A 215 -29.28 -22.45 7.21
C ALA A 215 -28.04 -23.07 6.56
N ARG A 216 -28.10 -24.39 6.35
CA ARG A 216 -27.12 -25.15 5.58
C ARG A 216 -27.79 -26.26 4.81
N LYS A 217 -27.16 -26.63 3.69
CA LYS A 217 -27.47 -27.89 3.00
C LYS A 217 -26.90 -29.05 3.82
N ARG A 218 -27.53 -30.23 3.79
CA ARG A 218 -27.10 -31.41 4.56
C ARG A 218 -25.65 -31.87 4.29
N ARG A 219 -25.10 -31.57 3.12
CA ARG A 219 -23.71 -31.87 2.72
C ARG A 219 -22.71 -30.74 2.99
N SER A 220 -23.17 -29.61 3.56
CA SER A 220 -22.33 -28.47 3.91
C SER A 220 -22.07 -28.53 5.41
N ASP A 221 -20.83 -28.27 5.81
CA ASP A 221 -20.46 -28.33 7.23
C ASP A 221 -20.85 -27.08 8.01
N GLU A 222 -21.04 -25.95 7.32
CA GLU A 222 -21.24 -24.65 7.95
C GLU A 222 -22.67 -24.11 7.79
N LEU A 223 -23.26 -23.63 8.90
CA LEU A 223 -24.48 -22.83 8.93
C LEU A 223 -24.14 -21.36 8.73
N THR A 224 -24.80 -20.72 7.77
CA THR A 224 -24.65 -19.28 7.52
C THR A 224 -25.96 -18.55 7.66
N VAL A 225 -25.90 -17.28 8.05
CA VAL A 225 -27.07 -16.40 8.15
C VAL A 225 -27.71 -16.25 6.77
N VAL A 226 -28.99 -16.58 6.67
CA VAL A 226 -29.77 -16.43 5.43
C VAL A 226 -30.79 -15.30 5.57
N ARG A 227 -31.21 -14.98 6.80
CA ARG A 227 -32.24 -13.96 7.05
C ARG A 227 -32.09 -13.35 8.44
N ILE A 228 -32.40 -12.06 8.54
CA ILE A 228 -32.38 -11.25 9.76
C ILE A 228 -33.73 -10.52 9.84
N ARG A 229 -34.39 -10.53 10.99
CA ARG A 229 -35.67 -9.85 11.22
C ARG A 229 -35.70 -9.19 12.60
N ASN A 230 -36.20 -7.96 12.66
CA ASN A 230 -36.59 -7.32 13.91
C ASN A 230 -38.07 -7.62 14.13
N ALA A 231 -38.39 -8.34 15.20
CA ALA A 231 -39.76 -8.58 15.61
C ALA A 231 -40.17 -7.49 16.61
N GLN A 232 -40.96 -6.53 16.14
CA GLN A 232 -41.84 -5.74 17.01
C GLN A 232 -43.11 -6.57 17.23
N MET A 233 -43.42 -6.93 18.48
CA MET A 233 -44.75 -7.48 18.77
C MET A 233 -45.76 -6.34 18.78
N SER A 234 -46.69 -6.34 17.83
CA SER A 234 -47.95 -5.61 17.95
C SER A 234 -48.77 -6.26 19.06
N ALA A 235 -48.94 -5.58 20.20
CA ALA A 235 -49.83 -6.03 21.26
C ALA A 235 -51.28 -5.80 20.82
N ALA A 236 -51.94 -6.86 20.33
CA ALA A 236 -53.39 -6.91 20.25
C ALA A 236 -53.85 -8.12 21.06
N PRO A 237 -54.62 -7.94 22.16
CA PRO A 237 -55.18 -9.07 22.90
C PRO A 237 -56.24 -9.78 22.04
N LEU A 238 -56.26 -11.11 22.11
CA LEU A 238 -57.35 -11.93 21.57
C LEU A 238 -58.66 -11.58 22.30
N PRO A 239 -59.81 -11.50 21.61
CA PRO A 239 -61.09 -11.23 22.25
C PRO A 239 -61.50 -12.42 23.12
N GLU A 240 -61.84 -12.11 24.36
CA GLU A 240 -62.36 -13.01 25.38
C GLU A 240 -63.71 -13.58 24.93
N ALA A 241 -63.86 -14.90 25.02
CA ALA A 241 -65.11 -15.59 24.70
C ALA A 241 -66.15 -15.23 25.76
N ALA A 242 -67.27 -14.63 25.34
CA ALA A 242 -68.41 -14.39 26.19
C ALA A 242 -69.10 -15.72 26.54
N ASP A 243 -68.96 -16.15 27.79
CA ASP A 243 -69.85 -17.15 28.38
C ASP A 243 -71.23 -16.51 28.60
N ALA A 244 -72.22 -17.09 27.92
CA ALA A 244 -73.63 -16.85 28.17
C ALA A 244 -74.15 -17.96 29.09
N VAL A 245 -74.69 -17.59 30.25
CA VAL A 245 -75.63 -18.43 31.00
C VAL A 245 -76.73 -17.51 31.56
N GLU A 246 -77.97 -17.98 31.40
CA GLU A 246 -79.30 -17.36 31.56
C GLU A 246 -79.52 -16.41 32.74
#